data_AF-A0AAW4K0A8-F1
#
_entry.id   AF-A0AAW4K0A8-F1
#
_cell.length_a   1.000
_cell.length_b   1.000
_cell.length_c   1.000
_cell.angle_alpha   90.00
_cell.angle_beta   90.00
_cell.angle_gamma   90.00
#
_symmetry.space_group_name_H-M   'P 1'
#
loop_
_entity.id
_entity.type
_entity.pdbx_description
1 polymer ?
#
loop_
_entity_poly.entity_id
_entity_poly.type
_entity_poly.pdbx_seq_one_letter_code
_entity_poly.pdbx_strand_id
1 'polypeptide(L)'
;MKIFTILFFSLIISILVGCSFFQKGDCRKSNSCPITFFQEERYKSNSYVLDEKQTLVPYERAIRGGTKLILITDSTGKPQTLKGFWNEDLVKCLLEEKEIYINPKQLSYGKKIRTNLKPSIVLIEEPKLNSKTVGTLNYNSTVMVVSELEPSKIREGYIRVTSNDISGWAQRKNFTDGDYNAEYYGKPLEAILQNFSIRFDQRIDIKEVDNETLWSDYELEWKGGTTEDTSVCIRNHIESEDGHCGIELKIDDDSVMFSISPEYEITFECKVEKSKLLESTESAKNGTLTPHFECKKNKL
;
A
#
# COMPACT_ATOMS: atom_id res chain seq x y z
N MET A 1 -5.48 -65.52 -11.32
CA MET A 1 -5.77 -64.38 -12.24
C MET A 1 -6.91 -63.44 -11.80
N LYS A 2 -7.71 -63.71 -10.74
CA LYS A 2 -8.80 -62.80 -10.32
C LYS A 2 -8.46 -61.83 -9.18
N ILE A 3 -7.41 -62.09 -8.39
CA ILE A 3 -7.04 -61.26 -7.23
C ILE A 3 -6.17 -60.06 -7.63
N PHE A 4 -5.30 -60.22 -8.63
CA PHE A 4 -4.44 -59.13 -9.13
C PHE A 4 -5.23 -58.00 -9.81
N THR A 5 -6.37 -58.31 -10.44
CA THR A 5 -7.21 -57.31 -11.13
C THR A 5 -7.95 -56.39 -10.15
N ILE A 6 -8.29 -56.88 -8.96
CA ILE A 6 -9.01 -56.12 -7.92
C ILE A 6 -8.05 -55.16 -7.20
N LEU A 7 -6.82 -55.59 -6.92
CA LEU A 7 -5.78 -54.74 -6.32
C LEU A 7 -5.34 -53.60 -7.26
N PHE A 8 -5.30 -53.84 -8.57
CA PHE A 8 -4.96 -52.81 -9.55
C PHE A 8 -6.08 -51.76 -9.71
N PHE A 9 -7.36 -52.17 -9.65
CA PHE A 9 -8.49 -51.24 -9.69
C PHE A 9 -8.64 -50.40 -8.41
N SER A 10 -8.33 -50.98 -7.24
CA SER A 10 -8.28 -50.25 -5.97
C SER A 10 -7.20 -49.16 -5.99
N LEU A 11 -6.02 -49.46 -6.52
CA LEU A 11 -4.92 -48.49 -6.61
C LEU A 11 -5.24 -47.34 -7.57
N ILE A 12 -5.91 -47.62 -8.69
CA ILE A 12 -6.31 -46.60 -9.67
C ILE A 12 -7.39 -45.67 -9.11
N ILE A 13 -8.34 -46.17 -8.33
CA ILE A 13 -9.36 -45.34 -7.66
C ILE A 13 -8.71 -44.48 -6.55
N SER A 14 -7.72 -45.00 -5.82
CA SER A 14 -6.95 -44.21 -4.84
C SER A 14 -6.12 -43.10 -5.48
N ILE A 15 -5.60 -43.31 -6.69
CA ILE A 15 -4.83 -42.29 -7.44
C ILE A 15 -5.77 -41.26 -8.09
N LEU A 16 -6.93 -41.68 -8.63
CA LEU A 16 -7.91 -40.76 -9.23
C LEU A 16 -8.66 -39.91 -8.18
N VAL A 17 -8.89 -40.43 -6.97
CA VAL A 17 -9.47 -39.65 -5.86
C VAL A 17 -8.39 -38.85 -5.12
N GLY A 18 -7.13 -39.30 -5.13
CA GLY A 18 -5.98 -38.63 -4.54
C GLY A 18 -5.51 -37.37 -5.27
N CYS A 19 -5.80 -37.21 -6.56
CA CYS A 19 -5.49 -36.00 -7.32
C CYS A 19 -6.55 -34.89 -7.20
N SER A 20 -7.66 -35.13 -6.50
CA SER A 20 -8.73 -34.13 -6.31
C SER A 20 -8.70 -33.44 -4.93
N PHE A 21 -7.84 -33.89 -4.01
CA PHE A 21 -7.85 -33.45 -2.60
C PHE A 21 -6.88 -32.30 -2.26
N PHE A 22 -6.13 -31.76 -3.23
CA PHE A 22 -5.26 -30.59 -3.06
C PHE A 22 -5.59 -29.43 -4.00
N GLN A 23 -6.83 -29.33 -4.50
CA GLN A 23 -7.31 -28.03 -4.96
C GLN A 23 -7.55 -27.17 -3.72
N LYS A 24 -6.55 -26.37 -3.35
CA LYS A 24 -6.74 -25.16 -2.52
C LYS A 24 -8.03 -24.49 -3.01
N GLY A 25 -9.09 -24.58 -2.22
CA GLY A 25 -10.41 -24.11 -2.62
C GLY A 25 -10.32 -22.62 -2.94
N ASP A 26 -10.93 -22.19 -4.03
CA ASP A 26 -10.98 -20.78 -4.41
C ASP A 26 -12.16 -20.10 -3.73
N CYS A 27 -11.97 -18.92 -3.14
CA CYS A 27 -13.02 -18.14 -2.48
C CYS A 27 -14.26 -17.87 -3.36
N ARG A 28 -14.13 -17.96 -4.69
CA ARG A 28 -15.25 -17.85 -5.64
C ARG A 28 -16.27 -18.95 -5.44
N LYS A 29 -15.83 -20.17 -5.07
CA LYS A 29 -16.72 -21.32 -4.85
C LYS A 29 -17.67 -21.11 -3.67
N SER A 30 -17.26 -20.32 -2.68
CA SER A 30 -18.05 -19.96 -1.49
C SER A 30 -18.62 -18.55 -1.53
N ASN A 31 -18.43 -17.82 -2.64
CA ASN A 31 -18.78 -16.40 -2.79
C ASN A 31 -18.28 -15.54 -1.60
N SER A 32 -17.08 -15.84 -1.11
CA SER A 32 -16.52 -15.24 0.12
C SER A 32 -15.23 -14.47 -0.15
N CYS A 33 -14.95 -14.14 -1.41
CA CYS A 33 -13.76 -13.42 -1.79
C CYS A 33 -13.77 -12.01 -1.17
N PRO A 34 -12.64 -11.57 -0.57
CA PRO A 34 -12.52 -10.20 -0.11
C PRO A 34 -12.70 -9.19 -1.23
N ILE A 35 -13.38 -8.11 -0.91
CA ILE A 35 -13.39 -6.92 -1.76
C ILE A 35 -12.25 -6.01 -1.29
N THR A 36 -11.47 -5.51 -2.24
CA THR A 36 -10.40 -4.55 -2.01
C THR A 36 -10.48 -3.44 -3.07
N PHE A 37 -9.74 -2.36 -2.87
CA PHE A 37 -9.73 -1.23 -3.78
C PHE A 37 -8.31 -0.93 -4.23
N PHE A 38 -8.17 -0.60 -5.51
CA PHE A 38 -6.90 -0.14 -6.07
C PHE A 38 -6.51 1.20 -5.45
N GLN A 39 -5.34 1.28 -4.85
CA GLN A 39 -4.73 2.48 -4.32
C GLN A 39 -3.76 3.00 -5.37
N GLU A 40 -4.11 4.14 -5.97
CA GLU A 40 -3.26 4.77 -6.97
C GLU A 40 -2.04 5.38 -6.28
N GLU A 41 -0.90 4.69 -6.41
CA GLU A 41 0.41 5.31 -6.29
C GLU A 41 0.73 5.95 -7.64
N ARG A 42 1.26 7.19 -7.66
CA ARG A 42 1.35 8.05 -8.86
C ARG A 42 2.15 7.44 -10.03
N TYR A 43 2.88 6.36 -9.80
CA TYR A 43 3.86 5.83 -10.74
C TYR A 43 3.50 4.41 -11.17
N LYS A 44 2.84 4.34 -12.33
CA LYS A 44 2.51 3.13 -13.11
C LYS A 44 1.66 2.08 -12.36
N SER A 45 0.51 1.74 -12.93
CA SER A 45 -0.20 0.52 -12.55
C SER A 45 0.69 -0.69 -12.84
N ASN A 46 1.25 -1.32 -11.81
CA ASN A 46 2.00 -2.57 -11.92
C ASN A 46 0.99 -3.72 -11.91
N SER A 47 0.14 -3.70 -12.93
CA SER A 47 -0.93 -4.63 -13.14
C SER A 47 -0.63 -5.46 -14.39
N TYR A 48 -0.91 -6.74 -14.31
CA TYR A 48 -0.53 -7.71 -15.32
C TYR A 48 -1.67 -8.67 -15.61
N VAL A 49 -1.61 -9.32 -16.76
CA VAL A 49 -2.53 -10.39 -17.18
C VAL A 49 -1.72 -11.56 -17.73
N LEU A 50 -2.33 -12.73 -17.78
CA LEU A 50 -1.78 -13.85 -18.55
C LEU A 50 -2.32 -13.77 -19.98
N ASP A 51 -1.43 -13.87 -20.96
CA ASP A 51 -1.81 -14.02 -22.36
C ASP A 51 -2.29 -15.45 -22.67
N GLU A 52 -2.63 -15.71 -23.93
CA GLU A 52 -3.07 -17.04 -24.40
C GLU A 52 -2.03 -18.14 -24.15
N LYS A 53 -0.74 -17.78 -24.11
CA LYS A 53 0.37 -18.69 -23.86
C LYS A 53 0.69 -18.84 -22.37
N GLN A 54 -0.15 -18.30 -21.48
CA GLN A 54 0.07 -18.25 -20.04
C GLN A 54 1.34 -17.48 -19.65
N THR A 55 1.73 -16.49 -20.46
CA THR A 55 2.85 -15.58 -20.17
C THR A 55 2.30 -14.33 -19.49
N LEU A 56 2.96 -13.91 -18.42
CA LEU A 56 2.63 -12.65 -17.76
C LEU A 56 2.98 -11.48 -18.68
N VAL A 57 2.03 -10.57 -18.91
CA VAL A 57 2.23 -9.36 -19.72
C VAL A 57 1.60 -8.14 -19.03
N PRO A 58 2.11 -6.92 -19.26
CA PRO A 58 1.52 -5.71 -18.69
C PRO A 58 0.04 -5.55 -19.08
N TYR A 59 -0.77 -5.10 -18.14
CA TYR A 59 -2.16 -4.75 -18.40
C TYR A 59 -2.23 -3.34 -19.01
N GLU A 60 -2.71 -3.23 -20.24
CA GLU A 60 -2.63 -2.00 -21.03
C GLU A 60 -3.57 -0.88 -20.56
N ARG A 61 -4.64 -1.21 -19.81
CA ARG A 61 -5.61 -0.22 -19.35
C ARG A 61 -5.21 0.33 -17.98
N ALA A 62 -5.15 1.65 -17.88
CA ALA A 62 -4.96 2.33 -16.60
C ALA A 62 -6.11 1.98 -15.63
N ILE A 63 -5.76 1.54 -14.43
CA ILE A 63 -6.71 1.30 -13.33
C ILE A 63 -6.72 2.55 -12.46
N ARG A 64 -7.90 3.17 -12.29
CA ARG A 64 -8.03 4.40 -11.49
C ARG A 64 -8.03 4.09 -10.00
N GLY A 65 -7.51 5.00 -9.18
CA GLY A 65 -7.65 4.92 -7.72
C GLY A 65 -9.11 4.78 -7.28
N GLY A 66 -9.36 3.90 -6.33
CA GLY A 66 -10.71 3.57 -5.84
C GLY A 66 -11.48 2.59 -6.72
N THR A 67 -10.85 1.99 -7.74
CA THR A 67 -11.47 0.90 -8.51
C THR A 67 -11.66 -0.33 -7.61
N LYS A 68 -12.88 -0.87 -7.60
CA LYS A 68 -13.24 -2.08 -6.87
C LYS A 68 -12.60 -3.31 -7.52
N LEU A 69 -12.02 -4.16 -6.69
CA LEU A 69 -11.41 -5.43 -7.08
C LEU A 69 -11.90 -6.54 -6.15
N ILE A 70 -12.00 -7.75 -6.67
CA ILE A 70 -12.26 -8.96 -5.87
C ILE A 70 -10.95 -9.71 -5.74
N LEU A 71 -10.40 -9.80 -4.54
CA LEU A 71 -9.16 -10.52 -4.28
C LEU A 71 -9.42 -12.03 -4.24
N ILE A 72 -8.68 -12.79 -5.02
CA ILE A 72 -8.82 -14.25 -5.05
C ILE A 72 -7.95 -14.85 -3.94
N THR A 73 -8.59 -15.47 -2.96
CA THR A 73 -7.95 -16.18 -1.86
C THR A 73 -8.18 -17.69 -1.96
N ASP A 74 -7.31 -18.45 -1.31
CA ASP A 74 -7.49 -19.87 -1.10
C ASP A 74 -8.45 -20.18 0.08
N SER A 75 -8.68 -21.46 0.35
CA SER A 75 -9.58 -21.94 1.41
C SER A 75 -9.11 -21.57 2.82
N THR A 76 -7.86 -21.11 2.97
CA THR A 76 -7.33 -20.60 4.24
C THR A 76 -7.43 -19.08 4.34
N GLY A 77 -7.98 -18.41 3.32
CA GLY A 77 -8.07 -16.96 3.23
C GLY A 77 -6.79 -16.27 2.77
N LYS A 78 -5.75 -17.03 2.37
CA LYS A 78 -4.50 -16.47 1.87
C LYS A 78 -4.66 -16.05 0.41
N PRO A 79 -4.16 -14.87 -0.02
CA PRO A 79 -4.19 -14.48 -1.42
C PRO A 79 -3.49 -15.50 -2.32
N GLN A 80 -4.08 -15.80 -3.48
CA GLN A 80 -3.39 -16.55 -4.52
C GLN A 80 -2.36 -15.64 -5.19
N THR A 81 -1.12 -16.12 -5.31
CA THR A 81 -0.01 -15.33 -5.83
C THR A 81 0.63 -15.93 -7.07
N LEU A 82 1.27 -15.07 -7.86
CA LEU A 82 2.13 -15.39 -9.00
C LEU A 82 3.41 -14.56 -8.90
N LYS A 83 4.56 -15.11 -9.32
CA LYS A 83 5.79 -14.34 -9.41
C LYS A 83 5.75 -13.36 -10.60
N GLY A 84 6.02 -12.09 -10.31
CA GLY A 84 6.18 -11.04 -11.30
C GLY A 84 7.55 -11.06 -11.97
N PHE A 85 7.78 -10.10 -12.87
CA PHE A 85 9.04 -9.98 -13.64
C PHE A 85 10.26 -9.71 -12.76
N TRP A 86 10.06 -9.08 -11.60
CA TRP A 86 11.10 -8.72 -10.64
C TRP A 86 11.11 -9.65 -9.42
N ASN A 87 10.53 -10.86 -9.56
CA ASN A 87 10.39 -11.86 -8.50
C ASN A 87 9.53 -11.40 -7.29
N GLU A 88 8.75 -10.35 -7.47
CA GLU A 88 7.74 -9.88 -6.53
C GLU A 88 6.52 -10.82 -6.52
N ASP A 89 5.85 -10.95 -5.37
CA ASP A 89 4.59 -11.68 -5.28
C ASP A 89 3.43 -10.77 -5.72
N LEU A 90 2.89 -11.04 -6.91
CA LEU A 90 1.68 -10.42 -7.41
C LEU A 90 0.48 -11.20 -6.89
N VAL A 91 -0.58 -10.51 -6.46
CA VAL A 91 -1.81 -11.14 -6.01
C VAL A 91 -2.85 -11.17 -7.13
N LYS A 92 -3.61 -12.26 -7.19
CA LYS A 92 -4.65 -12.48 -8.18
C LYS A 92 -5.95 -11.77 -7.78
N CYS A 93 -6.48 -10.94 -8.67
CA CYS A 93 -7.72 -10.19 -8.48
C CYS A 93 -8.67 -10.37 -9.68
N LEU A 94 -9.96 -10.10 -9.48
CA LEU A 94 -10.90 -9.86 -10.58
C LEU A 94 -11.18 -8.36 -10.70
N LEU A 95 -11.03 -7.86 -11.92
CA LEU A 95 -11.50 -6.56 -12.37
C LEU A 95 -12.57 -6.79 -13.42
N GLU A 96 -13.84 -6.48 -13.12
CA GLU A 96 -14.96 -6.69 -14.06
C GLU A 96 -14.96 -8.12 -14.64
N GLU A 97 -14.83 -9.13 -13.77
CA GLU A 97 -14.74 -10.57 -14.13
C GLU A 97 -13.44 -11.01 -14.82
N LYS A 98 -12.56 -10.08 -15.21
CA LYS A 98 -11.25 -10.40 -15.78
C LYS A 98 -10.23 -10.67 -14.68
N GLU A 99 -9.52 -11.79 -14.78
CA GLU A 99 -8.38 -12.08 -13.91
C GLU A 99 -7.19 -11.16 -14.24
N ILE A 100 -6.70 -10.45 -13.22
CA ILE A 100 -5.53 -9.59 -13.29
C ILE A 100 -4.62 -9.88 -12.08
N TYR A 101 -3.34 -9.56 -12.21
CA TYR A 101 -2.33 -9.72 -11.18
C TYR A 101 -1.78 -8.35 -10.80
N ILE A 102 -1.87 -7.99 -9.52
CA ILE A 102 -1.53 -6.65 -9.04
C ILE A 102 -0.50 -6.77 -7.92
N ASN A 103 0.43 -5.82 -7.84
CA ASN A 103 1.29 -5.68 -6.67
C ASN A 103 0.44 -5.38 -5.42
N PRO A 104 0.49 -6.19 -4.35
CA PRO A 104 -0.35 -5.99 -3.17
C PRO A 104 -0.17 -4.63 -2.49
N LYS A 105 0.95 -3.92 -2.70
CA LYS A 105 1.16 -2.55 -2.21
C LYS A 105 0.16 -1.54 -2.82
N GLN A 106 -0.35 -1.82 -4.02
CA GLN A 106 -1.35 -1.00 -4.71
C GLN A 106 -2.79 -1.36 -4.30
N LEU A 107 -2.98 -2.15 -3.23
CA LEU A 107 -4.29 -2.57 -2.76
C LEU A 107 -4.51 -2.11 -1.31
N SER A 108 -5.77 -1.91 -0.97
CA SER A 108 -6.15 -1.67 0.43
C SER A 108 -6.05 -2.92 1.31
N TYR A 109 -6.11 -4.11 0.71
CA TYR A 109 -5.94 -5.38 1.42
C TYR A 109 -4.53 -5.49 2.02
N GLY A 110 -4.43 -5.94 3.27
CA GLY A 110 -3.17 -6.07 3.98
C GLY A 110 -2.63 -4.76 4.55
N LYS A 111 -3.26 -3.62 4.24
CA LYS A 111 -2.87 -2.32 4.79
C LYS A 111 -3.05 -2.32 6.31
N LYS A 112 -2.03 -1.84 7.02
CA LYS A 112 -2.10 -1.59 8.46
C LYS A 112 -2.68 -0.21 8.73
N ILE A 113 -3.58 -0.14 9.71
CA ILE A 113 -4.19 1.10 10.21
C ILE A 113 -4.37 0.99 11.72
N ARG A 114 -4.65 2.10 12.39
CA ARG A 114 -4.90 2.14 13.84
C ARG A 114 -6.36 2.49 14.17
N THR A 115 -6.83 1.99 15.30
CA THR A 115 -8.13 2.37 15.86
C THR A 115 -8.08 3.79 16.42
N ASN A 116 -9.08 4.62 16.13
CA ASN A 116 -9.12 6.03 16.54
C ASN A 116 -10.28 6.39 17.47
N LEU A 117 -11.19 5.45 17.78
CA LEU A 117 -12.35 5.68 18.64
C LEU A 117 -12.03 5.31 20.10
N LYS A 118 -12.45 6.15 21.05
CA LYS A 118 -12.35 5.90 22.50
C LYS A 118 -13.70 5.41 23.08
N PRO A 119 -13.70 4.48 24.05
CA PRO A 119 -12.53 3.74 24.56
C PRO A 119 -12.11 2.58 23.64
N SER A 120 -13.05 2.04 22.87
CA SER A 120 -12.85 0.88 21.99
C SER A 120 -13.81 0.88 20.82
N ILE A 121 -13.45 0.16 19.76
CA ILE A 121 -14.31 -0.17 18.63
C ILE A 121 -14.94 -1.53 18.85
N VAL A 122 -16.24 -1.67 18.57
CA VAL A 122 -16.92 -2.96 18.54
C VAL A 122 -16.82 -3.55 17.13
N LEU A 123 -16.39 -4.81 17.05
CA LEU A 123 -16.39 -5.59 15.83
C LEU A 123 -17.67 -6.42 15.72
N ILE A 124 -18.29 -6.40 14.55
CA ILE A 124 -19.52 -7.13 14.26
C ILE A 124 -19.31 -8.21 13.18
N GLU A 125 -20.10 -9.27 13.22
CA GLU A 125 -19.97 -10.43 12.32
C GLU A 125 -20.30 -10.09 10.86
N GLU A 126 -21.29 -9.24 10.67
CA GLU A 126 -21.81 -8.79 9.37
C GLU A 126 -21.99 -7.27 9.36
N PRO A 127 -21.76 -6.58 8.22
CA PRO A 127 -21.83 -5.13 8.10
C PRO A 127 -23.29 -4.61 8.01
N LYS A 128 -24.08 -4.87 9.06
CA LYS A 128 -25.49 -4.48 9.17
C LYS A 128 -25.84 -4.05 10.59
N LEU A 129 -26.92 -3.29 10.72
CA LEU A 129 -27.49 -2.94 12.02
C LEU A 129 -27.86 -4.20 12.81
N ASN A 130 -27.64 -4.17 14.13
CA ASN A 130 -27.95 -5.26 15.07
C ASN A 130 -27.22 -6.59 14.79
N SER A 131 -26.09 -6.54 14.07
CA SER A 131 -25.24 -7.70 13.87
C SER A 131 -24.57 -8.14 15.19
N LYS A 132 -24.26 -9.43 15.28
CA LYS A 132 -23.65 -10.01 16.48
C LYS A 132 -22.25 -9.43 16.70
N THR A 133 -21.95 -9.06 17.94
CA THR A 133 -20.60 -8.67 18.35
C THR A 133 -19.67 -9.88 18.35
N VAL A 134 -18.52 -9.75 17.67
CA VAL A 134 -17.47 -10.78 17.61
C VAL A 134 -16.23 -10.40 18.42
N GLY A 135 -16.08 -9.13 18.80
CA GLY A 135 -14.98 -8.69 19.65
C GLY A 135 -14.92 -7.17 19.80
N THR A 136 -13.88 -6.71 20.50
CA THR A 136 -13.59 -5.28 20.67
C THR A 136 -12.12 -5.00 20.39
N LEU A 137 -11.83 -3.79 19.93
CA LEU A 137 -10.47 -3.31 19.69
C LEU A 137 -10.23 -2.07 20.55
N ASN A 138 -9.14 -2.05 21.31
CA ASN A 138 -8.76 -0.91 22.13
C ASN A 138 -8.34 0.27 21.24
N TYR A 139 -8.44 1.49 21.77
CA TYR A 139 -7.90 2.70 21.12
C TYR A 139 -6.41 2.56 20.77
N ASN A 140 -6.00 3.16 19.65
CA ASN A 140 -4.63 3.20 19.12
C ASN A 140 -3.98 1.81 18.89
N SER A 141 -4.79 0.78 18.67
CA SER A 141 -4.31 -0.57 18.34
C SER A 141 -4.14 -0.73 16.83
N THR A 142 -3.04 -1.34 16.40
CA THR A 142 -2.81 -1.68 15.00
C THR A 142 -3.69 -2.86 14.57
N VAL A 143 -4.31 -2.72 13.40
CA VAL A 143 -5.12 -3.76 12.74
C VAL A 143 -4.77 -3.82 11.26
N MET A 144 -5.06 -4.96 10.63
CA MET A 144 -4.88 -5.17 9.20
C MET A 144 -6.23 -5.18 8.49
N VAL A 145 -6.35 -4.43 7.40
CA VAL A 145 -7.54 -4.43 6.53
C VAL A 145 -7.56 -5.72 5.72
N VAL A 146 -8.67 -6.45 5.77
CA VAL A 146 -8.82 -7.73 5.04
C VAL A 146 -9.99 -7.75 4.08
N SER A 147 -10.91 -6.79 4.14
CA SER A 147 -11.95 -6.55 3.12
C SER A 147 -12.58 -5.17 3.34
N GLU A 148 -13.18 -4.59 2.31
CA GLU A 148 -13.94 -3.34 2.39
C GLU A 148 -15.22 -3.44 1.55
N LEU A 149 -16.28 -2.71 1.90
CA LEU A 149 -17.47 -2.60 1.04
C LEU A 149 -17.41 -1.38 0.12
N GLU A 150 -16.82 -0.29 0.61
CA GLU A 150 -16.65 0.98 -0.09
C GLU A 150 -15.17 1.42 -0.08
N PRO A 151 -14.74 2.28 -1.02
CA PRO A 151 -13.40 2.84 -1.00
C PRO A 151 -13.10 3.55 0.33
N SER A 152 -11.84 3.52 0.77
CA SER A 152 -11.40 4.06 2.06
C SER A 152 -11.75 5.53 2.34
N LYS A 153 -12.05 6.32 1.30
CA LYS A 153 -12.49 7.72 1.40
C LYS A 153 -13.93 7.85 1.93
N ILE A 154 -14.75 6.80 1.81
CA ILE A 154 -16.13 6.78 2.31
C ILE A 154 -16.11 6.41 3.81
N ARG A 155 -16.19 7.43 4.66
CA ARG A 155 -16.05 7.28 6.13
C ARG A 155 -17.15 6.43 6.78
N GLU A 156 -18.36 6.43 6.23
CA GLU A 156 -19.47 5.62 6.73
C GLU A 156 -19.46 4.18 6.21
N GLY A 157 -18.53 3.86 5.29
CA GLY A 157 -18.37 2.52 4.76
C GLY A 157 -17.92 1.51 5.80
N TYR A 158 -18.13 0.23 5.51
CA TYR A 158 -17.69 -0.86 6.37
C TYR A 158 -16.37 -1.45 5.90
N ILE A 159 -15.46 -1.65 6.85
CA ILE A 159 -14.22 -2.37 6.65
C ILE A 159 -14.19 -3.60 7.55
N ARG A 160 -13.67 -4.70 7.02
CA ARG A 160 -13.31 -5.87 7.79
C ARG A 160 -11.85 -5.79 8.14
N VAL A 161 -11.57 -5.91 9.42
CA VAL A 161 -10.20 -5.87 9.96
C VAL A 161 -9.89 -7.16 10.69
N THR A 162 -8.59 -7.42 10.86
CA THR A 162 -8.09 -8.48 11.72
C THR A 162 -7.00 -7.95 12.64
N SER A 163 -7.00 -8.41 13.88
CA SER A 163 -5.96 -8.14 14.87
C SER A 163 -5.85 -9.34 15.81
N ASN A 164 -4.66 -9.95 15.86
CA ASN A 164 -4.44 -11.24 16.51
C ASN A 164 -5.47 -12.27 16.00
N ASP A 165 -6.21 -12.91 16.91
CA ASP A 165 -7.20 -13.94 16.58
C ASP A 165 -8.62 -13.38 16.36
N ILE A 166 -8.80 -12.05 16.33
CA ILE A 166 -10.11 -11.42 16.19
C ILE A 166 -10.24 -10.79 14.79
N SER A 167 -11.27 -11.19 14.05
CA SER A 167 -11.66 -10.56 12.78
C SER A 167 -13.14 -10.22 12.77
N GLY A 168 -13.47 -9.02 12.30
CA GLY A 168 -14.85 -8.56 12.15
C GLY A 168 -14.96 -7.24 11.41
N TRP A 169 -16.19 -6.82 11.18
CA TRP A 169 -16.54 -5.57 10.50
C TRP A 169 -16.66 -4.42 11.49
N ALA A 170 -16.31 -3.21 11.03
CA ALA A 170 -16.56 -1.96 11.73
C ALA A 170 -16.63 -0.79 10.74
N GLN A 171 -17.13 0.35 11.20
CA GLN A 171 -17.21 1.56 10.37
C GLN A 171 -15.82 2.16 10.12
N ARG A 172 -15.54 2.55 8.88
CA ARG A 172 -14.26 3.09 8.41
C ARG A 172 -13.81 4.31 9.20
N LYS A 173 -14.73 5.19 9.59
CA LYS A 173 -14.43 6.42 10.34
C LYS A 173 -13.73 6.20 11.68
N ASN A 174 -13.85 5.00 12.25
CA ASN A 174 -13.27 4.63 13.53
C ASN A 174 -11.79 4.24 13.42
N PHE A 175 -11.19 4.34 12.23
CA PHE A 175 -9.79 4.00 12.01
C PHE A 175 -9.04 5.14 11.33
N THR A 176 -7.73 5.20 11.54
CA THR A 176 -6.81 6.08 10.80
C THR A 176 -6.71 5.65 9.33
N ASP A 177 -5.96 6.40 8.53
CA ASP A 177 -5.65 6.10 7.12
C ASP A 177 -4.24 5.53 6.90
N GLY A 178 -3.48 5.31 7.97
CA GLY A 178 -2.18 4.65 7.99
C GLY A 178 -1.84 4.10 9.38
N ASP A 179 -0.71 3.41 9.53
CA ASP A 179 -0.28 2.82 10.81
C ASP A 179 0.53 3.83 11.64
N TYR A 180 -0.15 4.86 12.13
CA TYR A 180 0.44 5.91 12.97
C TYR A 180 -0.44 6.20 14.20
N ASN A 181 0.15 6.82 15.23
CA ASN A 181 -0.54 7.18 16.46
C ASN A 181 -1.87 7.92 16.20
N ALA A 182 -2.96 7.32 16.66
CA ALA A 182 -4.32 7.81 16.45
C ALA A 182 -4.58 9.20 17.08
N GLU A 183 -3.70 9.71 17.94
CA GLU A 183 -3.79 11.08 18.46
C GLU A 183 -3.55 12.16 17.39
N TYR A 184 -2.90 11.81 16.29
CA TYR A 184 -2.66 12.69 15.15
C TYR A 184 -3.81 12.70 14.15
N TYR A 185 -4.72 11.73 14.25
CA TYR A 185 -5.82 11.59 13.31
C TYR A 185 -6.76 12.81 13.35
N GLY A 186 -6.96 13.42 12.18
CA GLY A 186 -7.83 14.59 12.02
C GLY A 186 -7.22 15.93 12.48
N LYS A 187 -5.95 15.95 12.93
CA LYS A 187 -5.25 17.22 13.21
C LYS A 187 -4.62 17.80 11.92
N PRO A 188 -4.49 19.13 11.81
CA PRO A 188 -3.74 19.77 10.72
C PRO A 188 -2.30 19.26 10.68
N LEU A 189 -1.76 19.07 9.48
CA LEU A 189 -0.43 18.49 9.31
C LEU A 189 0.65 19.40 9.92
N GLU A 190 0.56 20.69 9.64
CA GLU A 190 1.45 21.73 10.17
C GLU A 190 1.56 21.69 11.71
N ALA A 191 0.42 21.58 12.41
CA ALA A 191 0.38 21.55 13.87
C ALA A 191 1.09 20.31 14.47
N ILE A 192 1.06 19.18 13.76
CA ILE A 192 1.80 17.99 14.18
C ILE A 192 3.30 18.21 13.95
N LEU A 193 3.63 18.68 12.75
CA LEU A 193 4.99 18.83 12.25
C LEU A 193 5.82 19.89 12.97
N GLN A 194 5.20 20.88 13.63
CA GLN A 194 5.91 21.84 14.49
C GLN A 194 6.76 21.18 15.60
N ASN A 195 6.49 19.92 15.96
CA ASN A 195 7.23 19.19 16.99
C ASN A 195 8.35 18.30 16.42
N PHE A 196 8.55 18.31 15.11
CA PHE A 196 9.46 17.41 14.43
C PHE A 196 10.35 18.16 13.44
N SER A 197 11.57 17.68 13.27
CA SER A 197 12.34 17.96 12.07
C SER A 197 12.04 16.89 11.03
N ILE A 198 11.88 17.25 9.77
CA ILE A 198 11.69 16.29 8.67
C ILE A 198 12.95 16.28 7.84
N ARG A 199 13.50 15.09 7.63
CA ARG A 199 14.64 14.86 6.76
C ARG A 199 14.20 14.00 5.58
N PHE A 200 14.36 14.53 4.39
CA PHE A 200 14.17 13.79 3.14
C PHE A 200 15.56 13.40 2.64
N ASP A 201 15.86 12.11 2.71
CA ASP A 201 17.09 11.51 2.22
C ASP A 201 16.78 10.58 1.04
N GLN A 202 17.12 11.00 -0.17
CA GLN A 202 16.98 10.14 -1.34
C GLN A 202 18.07 10.40 -2.38
N ARG A 203 18.50 9.32 -2.99
CA ARG A 203 19.28 9.33 -4.22
C ARG A 203 18.34 9.52 -5.41
N ILE A 204 18.54 10.60 -6.15
CA ILE A 204 17.74 10.91 -7.34
C ILE A 204 18.61 10.69 -8.58
N ASP A 205 18.13 9.87 -9.51
CA ASP A 205 18.77 9.64 -10.80
C ASP A 205 18.48 10.84 -11.73
N ILE A 206 19.52 11.62 -12.02
CA ILE A 206 19.44 12.90 -12.76
C ILE A 206 19.43 12.66 -14.27
N LYS A 207 20.27 11.75 -14.77
CA LYS A 207 20.43 11.52 -16.21
C LYS A 207 20.92 10.10 -16.48
N GLU A 208 20.38 9.44 -17.50
CA GLU A 208 21.05 8.33 -18.16
C GLU A 208 21.82 8.92 -19.35
N VAL A 209 23.14 8.94 -19.29
CA VAL A 209 24.01 9.29 -20.43
C VAL A 209 24.88 8.08 -20.71
N ASP A 210 24.83 7.56 -21.93
CA ASP A 210 25.75 6.51 -22.39
C ASP A 210 25.86 5.28 -21.45
N ASN A 211 24.72 4.76 -20.96
CA ASN A 211 24.62 3.67 -19.98
C ASN A 211 25.20 3.97 -18.58
N GLU A 212 25.57 5.22 -18.29
CA GLU A 212 25.90 5.68 -16.94
C GLU A 212 24.73 6.50 -16.38
N THR A 213 24.17 6.02 -15.28
CA THR A 213 23.19 6.78 -14.49
C THR A 213 23.95 7.77 -13.62
N LEU A 214 23.82 9.06 -13.90
CA LEU A 214 24.22 10.13 -13.00
C LEU A 214 23.18 10.24 -11.88
N TRP A 215 23.64 10.19 -10.64
CA TRP A 215 22.83 10.26 -9.44
C TRP A 215 23.40 11.30 -8.49
N SER A 216 22.54 11.96 -7.73
CA SER A 216 22.95 12.82 -6.62
C SER A 216 22.15 12.46 -5.38
N ASP A 217 22.84 12.51 -4.23
CA ASP A 217 22.21 12.34 -2.93
C ASP A 217 21.76 13.71 -2.43
N TYR A 218 20.47 13.84 -2.15
CA TYR A 218 19.88 15.03 -1.57
C TYR A 218 19.50 14.78 -0.12
N GLU A 219 19.92 15.69 0.76
CA GLU A 219 19.47 15.76 2.14
C GLU A 219 18.76 17.10 2.33
N LEU A 220 17.43 17.06 2.45
CA LEU A 220 16.59 18.21 2.77
C LEU A 220 16.11 18.07 4.21
N GLU A 221 16.48 19.00 5.08
CA GLU A 221 16.02 19.02 6.47
C GLU A 221 15.18 20.28 6.75
N TRP A 222 13.90 20.08 7.06
CA TRP A 222 12.98 21.12 7.51
C TRP A 222 12.81 21.05 9.03
N LYS A 223 12.97 22.18 9.73
CA LYS A 223 13.03 22.23 11.21
C LYS A 223 11.78 22.82 11.88
N GLY A 224 10.65 22.82 11.19
CA GLY A 224 9.46 23.58 11.61
C GLY A 224 9.44 24.98 10.98
N GLY A 225 8.29 25.65 10.99
CA GLY A 225 8.20 27.07 10.61
C GLY A 225 7.99 27.34 9.11
N THR A 226 8.48 28.49 8.62
CA THR A 226 8.32 28.93 7.23
C THR A 226 9.34 28.23 6.31
N THR A 227 9.30 28.49 5.00
CA THR A 227 10.28 27.93 4.05
C THR A 227 11.72 28.37 4.34
N GLU A 228 11.92 29.48 5.07
CA GLU A 228 13.23 30.02 5.48
C GLU A 228 13.95 29.13 6.50
N ASP A 229 13.22 28.28 7.22
CA ASP A 229 13.75 27.33 8.21
C ASP A 229 14.22 26.00 7.59
N THR A 230 14.34 25.96 6.26
CA THR A 230 14.74 24.78 5.50
C THR A 230 16.25 24.78 5.27
N SER A 231 16.95 23.77 5.80
CA SER A 231 18.35 23.53 5.50
C SER A 231 18.51 22.47 4.41
N VAL A 232 19.40 22.72 3.44
CA VAL A 232 19.62 21.87 2.27
C VAL A 232 21.09 21.49 2.21
N CYS A 233 21.38 20.21 2.04
CA CYS A 233 22.73 19.70 1.81
C CYS A 233 22.73 18.76 0.59
N ILE A 234 23.54 19.08 -0.42
CA ILE A 234 23.79 18.18 -1.56
C ILE A 234 25.11 17.47 -1.26
N ARG A 235 25.10 16.13 -1.27
CA ARG A 235 26.32 15.33 -1.15
C ARG A 235 26.56 14.60 -2.47
N ASN A 236 27.72 14.89 -3.07
CA ASN A 236 28.28 14.38 -4.34
C ASN A 236 27.86 15.07 -5.66
N HIS A 237 28.90 15.60 -6.33
CA HIS A 237 29.04 16.06 -7.71
C HIS A 237 28.07 17.11 -8.27
N ILE A 238 28.26 18.35 -7.82
CA ILE A 238 28.85 19.50 -8.55
C ILE A 238 28.69 20.63 -7.53
N GLU A 239 29.80 21.20 -7.07
CA GLU A 239 29.73 22.48 -6.37
C GLU A 239 29.17 23.49 -7.37
N SER A 240 27.87 23.81 -7.30
CA SER A 240 27.42 25.08 -7.85
C SER A 240 27.94 26.13 -6.87
N GLU A 241 29.00 26.83 -7.27
CA GLU A 241 29.52 28.01 -6.56
C GLU A 241 28.43 29.06 -6.34
N ASP A 242 27.36 28.99 -7.13
CA ASP A 242 26.12 29.73 -6.95
C ASP A 242 25.10 28.85 -6.21
N GLY A 243 24.83 29.16 -4.94
CA GLY A 243 23.92 28.43 -4.06
C GLY A 243 22.43 28.46 -4.45
N HIS A 244 22.10 28.27 -5.73
CA HIS A 244 20.74 28.23 -6.24
C HIS A 244 20.18 26.80 -6.16
N CYS A 245 19.82 26.37 -4.95
CA CYS A 245 18.84 25.30 -4.80
C CYS A 245 17.45 25.93 -4.79
N GLY A 246 16.77 25.95 -5.94
CA GLY A 246 15.37 26.37 -6.04
C GLY A 246 14.46 25.34 -5.38
N ILE A 247 14.40 25.33 -4.05
CA ILE A 247 13.51 24.45 -3.28
C ILE A 247 12.29 25.25 -2.84
N GLU A 248 11.16 24.90 -3.44
CA GLU A 248 9.86 25.37 -2.99
C GLU A 248 9.22 24.25 -2.15
N LEU A 249 9.06 24.47 -0.85
CA LEU A 249 8.35 23.57 0.06
C LEU A 249 6.92 24.08 0.23
N LYS A 250 5.96 23.20 0.00
CA LYS A 250 4.54 23.45 0.24
C LYS A 250 3.98 22.37 1.15
N ILE A 251 3.43 22.79 2.29
CA ILE A 251 2.72 21.92 3.21
C ILE A 251 1.23 22.22 3.06
N ASP A 252 0.44 21.20 2.74
CA ASP A 252 -1.01 21.25 2.85
C ASP A 252 -1.49 20.20 3.86
N ASP A 253 -2.80 20.19 4.12
CA ASP A 253 -3.37 19.32 5.16
C ASP A 253 -3.25 17.82 4.85
N ASP A 254 -3.00 17.46 3.60
CA ASP A 254 -2.98 16.08 3.10
C ASP A 254 -1.57 15.62 2.69
N SER A 255 -0.62 16.54 2.50
CA SER A 255 0.72 16.21 2.00
C SER A 255 1.77 17.30 2.21
N VAL A 256 3.03 16.88 2.09
CA VAL A 256 4.18 17.77 1.92
C VAL A 256 4.69 17.61 0.50
N MET A 257 4.83 18.72 -0.22
CA MET A 257 5.40 18.78 -1.56
C MET A 257 6.67 19.62 -1.55
N PHE A 258 7.69 19.18 -2.28
CA PHE A 258 8.87 20.01 -2.51
C PHE A 258 9.43 19.82 -3.91
N SER A 259 9.99 20.89 -4.47
CA SER A 259 10.65 20.87 -5.77
C SER A 259 12.16 20.90 -5.59
N ILE A 260 12.90 20.12 -6.40
CA ILE A 260 14.37 20.18 -6.46
C ILE A 260 14.77 20.49 -7.90
N SER A 261 15.49 21.59 -8.10
CA SER A 261 16.03 21.99 -9.41
C SER A 261 17.55 22.00 -9.36
N PRO A 262 18.22 20.87 -9.65
CA PRO A 262 19.67 20.80 -9.62
C PRO A 262 20.36 21.46 -10.82
N GLU A 263 19.62 21.67 -11.91
CA GLU A 263 20.04 22.39 -13.11
C GLU A 263 18.85 23.21 -13.65
N TYR A 264 19.11 24.24 -14.46
CA TYR A 264 18.06 25.12 -15.02
C TYR A 264 17.01 24.41 -15.91
N GLU A 265 17.24 23.14 -16.31
CA GLU A 265 16.38 22.41 -17.27
C GLU A 265 15.57 21.24 -16.66
N ILE A 266 15.85 20.83 -15.43
CA ILE A 266 15.22 19.67 -14.80
C ILE A 266 14.70 20.05 -13.42
N THR A 267 13.41 19.83 -13.19
CA THR A 267 12.79 19.97 -11.87
C THR A 267 12.20 18.63 -11.44
N PHE A 268 12.51 18.24 -10.20
CA PHE A 268 11.90 17.09 -9.54
C PHE A 268 10.82 17.58 -8.60
N GLU A 269 9.58 17.18 -8.82
CA GLU A 269 8.47 17.44 -7.91
C GLU A 269 8.26 16.23 -7.01
N CYS A 270 8.59 16.37 -5.74
CA CYS A 270 8.49 15.33 -4.73
C CYS A 270 7.23 15.53 -3.88
N LYS A 271 6.57 14.43 -3.52
CA LYS A 271 5.38 14.44 -2.66
C LYS A 271 5.48 13.37 -1.57
N VAL A 272 5.05 13.73 -0.37
CA VAL A 272 4.83 12.81 0.76
C VAL A 272 3.39 12.95 1.21
N GLU A 273 2.62 11.87 1.14
CA GLU A 273 1.27 11.83 1.70
C GLU A 273 1.32 11.90 3.24
N LYS A 274 0.36 12.59 3.84
CA LYS A 274 0.26 12.76 5.30
C LYS A 274 0.36 11.45 6.05
N SER A 275 -0.36 10.42 5.63
CA SER A 275 -0.31 9.10 6.28
C SER A 275 1.12 8.52 6.32
N LYS A 276 1.91 8.69 5.25
CA LYS A 276 3.32 8.25 5.18
C LYS A 276 4.23 9.08 6.06
N LEU A 277 3.98 10.38 6.13
CA LEU A 277 4.70 11.27 7.03
C LEU A 277 4.42 10.90 8.49
N LEU A 278 3.16 10.67 8.85
CA LEU A 278 2.79 10.28 10.20
C LEU A 278 3.24 8.87 10.56
N GLU A 279 3.27 7.92 9.63
CA GLU A 279 3.85 6.59 9.84
C GLU A 279 5.34 6.69 10.26
N SER A 280 6.08 7.67 9.74
CA SER A 280 7.49 7.87 10.12
C SER A 280 7.69 8.35 11.57
N THR A 281 6.65 8.88 12.23
CA THR A 281 6.71 9.30 13.64
C THR A 281 6.98 8.13 14.59
N GLU A 282 6.53 6.92 14.22
CA GLU A 282 6.73 5.69 15.00
C GLU A 282 8.19 5.22 14.99
N SER A 283 8.97 5.67 14.01
CA SER A 283 10.40 5.36 13.86
C SER A 283 11.31 6.57 14.06
N ALA A 284 10.77 7.70 14.51
CA ALA A 284 11.50 8.95 14.64
C ALA A 284 12.68 8.80 15.60
N LYS A 285 13.85 9.30 15.22
CA LYS A 285 15.04 9.34 16.08
C LYS A 285 15.30 10.78 16.48
N ASN A 286 15.34 11.05 17.80
CA ASN A 286 15.59 12.39 18.35
C ASN A 286 14.65 13.48 17.78
N GLY A 287 13.39 13.14 17.47
CA GLY A 287 12.44 14.10 16.88
C GLY A 287 12.61 14.34 15.38
N THR A 288 13.50 13.60 14.70
CA THR A 288 13.66 13.65 13.24
C THR A 288 12.84 12.54 12.55
N LEU A 289 12.00 12.95 11.62
CA LEU A 289 11.22 12.11 10.71
C LEU A 289 11.99 11.86 9.42
N THR A 290 12.01 10.62 8.94
CA THR A 290 12.61 10.24 7.65
C THR A 290 11.59 9.52 6.79
N PRO A 291 10.57 10.23 6.28
CA PRO A 291 9.50 9.63 5.49
C PRO A 291 10.03 9.17 4.12
N HIS A 292 9.48 8.09 3.61
CA HIS A 292 9.65 7.76 2.20
C HIS A 292 8.84 8.72 1.33
N PHE A 293 9.42 9.14 0.21
CA PHE A 293 8.82 10.09 -0.72
C PHE A 293 9.04 9.67 -2.17
N GLU A 294 8.18 10.15 -3.05
CA GLU A 294 8.24 9.87 -4.47
C GLU A 294 8.39 11.17 -5.26
N CYS A 295 9.36 11.21 -6.17
CA CYS A 295 9.62 12.35 -7.02
C CYS A 295 9.26 12.08 -8.48
N LYS A 296 8.68 13.09 -9.13
CA LYS A 296 8.45 13.09 -10.58
C LYS A 296 9.48 13.99 -11.24
N LYS A 297 10.21 13.45 -12.20
CA LYS A 297 11.04 14.24 -13.10
C LYS A 297 10.15 14.99 -14.09
N ASN A 298 10.22 16.31 -14.07
CA ASN A 298 9.66 17.20 -15.08
C ASN A 298 10.81 17.75 -15.93
N LYS A 299 10.68 17.65 -17.25
CA LYS A 299 11.50 18.43 -18.19
C LYS A 299 10.78 19.75 -18.42
N LEU A 300 11.48 20.86 -18.24
CA LEU A 300 11.00 22.18 -18.68
C LEU A 300 10.92 22.24 -20.22
#